data_AF-A0AA87ZV12-F1
#
_entry.id   AF-A0AA87ZV12-F1
#
_cell.length_a   1.000
_cell.length_b   1.000
_cell.length_c   1.000
_cell.angle_alpha   90.00
_cell.angle_beta   90.00
_cell.angle_gamma   90.00
#
_symmetry.space_group_name_H-M   'P 1'
#
loop_
_entity.id
_entity.type
_entity.pdbx_description
1 polymer ?
#
loop_
_entity_poly.entity_id
_entity_poly.type
_entity_poly.pdbx_seq_one_letter_code
_entity_poly.pdbx_strand_id
1 'polypeptide(L)'
;MVMTVGVSSHDYGNALSKSILFFEGQRSGKLPPSQRMTWRKDSALRDGFEIGVDLVGGYYDVGDNVKFNFPMAFSTTMLAWSVIQFAKSMDAELPQALDAIRWATDYFLKATSVPGFVFAQVGEPYGDHASWERPEDMYTPRTVYAVS
;
A
#
# COMPACT_ATOMS: atom_id res chain seq x y z
N MET A 1 13.96 48.67 -16.84
CA MET A 1 14.21 47.23 -16.68
C MET A 1 13.58 46.81 -15.36
N VAL A 2 12.38 46.24 -15.39
CA VAL A 2 11.70 45.76 -14.18
C VAL A 2 12.06 44.29 -14.03
N MET A 3 12.85 43.97 -13.02
CA MET A 3 13.12 42.60 -12.60
C MET A 3 11.91 42.12 -11.80
N THR A 4 11.03 41.34 -12.41
CA THR A 4 10.05 40.53 -11.68
C THR A 4 10.79 39.41 -10.97
N VAL A 5 10.86 39.47 -9.64
CA VAL A 5 11.26 38.33 -8.81
C VAL A 5 10.17 37.28 -8.95
N GLY A 6 10.43 36.22 -9.71
CA GLY A 6 9.54 35.06 -9.78
C GLY A 6 9.51 34.39 -8.41
N VAL A 7 8.32 34.28 -7.81
CA VAL A 7 8.13 33.42 -6.64
C VAL A 7 8.40 31.99 -7.11
N SER A 8 9.44 31.35 -6.55
CA SER A 8 9.67 29.92 -6.70
C SER A 8 8.47 29.19 -6.11
N SER A 9 7.55 28.74 -6.97
CA SER A 9 6.41 27.91 -6.59
C SER A 9 6.78 26.44 -6.67
N HIS A 10 6.29 25.63 -5.74
CA HIS A 10 6.48 24.18 -5.77
C HIS A 10 5.58 23.55 -6.84
N ASP A 11 6.12 22.58 -7.57
CA ASP A 11 5.34 21.77 -8.51
C ASP A 11 4.50 20.72 -7.75
N TYR A 12 3.31 21.11 -7.31
CA TYR A 12 2.38 20.24 -6.60
C TYR A 12 1.82 19.11 -7.46
N GLY A 13 1.79 19.28 -8.79
CA GLY A 13 1.40 18.21 -9.71
C GLY A 13 2.42 17.08 -9.67
N ASN A 14 3.71 17.42 -9.80
CA ASN A 14 4.78 16.44 -9.69
C ASN A 14 4.85 15.77 -8.31
N ALA A 15 4.61 16.55 -7.24
CA ALA A 15 4.54 16.02 -5.89
C ALA A 15 3.40 15.01 -5.72
N LEU A 16 2.21 15.32 -6.24
CA LEU A 16 1.04 14.42 -6.20
C LEU A 16 1.30 13.12 -6.97
N SER A 17 1.81 13.21 -8.20
CA SER A 17 2.14 12.03 -9.02
C SER A 17 3.10 11.10 -8.30
N LYS A 18 4.15 11.64 -7.68
CA LYS A 18 5.12 10.84 -6.91
C LYS A 18 4.52 10.27 -5.62
N SER A 19 3.66 11.03 -4.94
CA SER A 19 2.99 10.58 -3.73
C SER A 19 2.05 9.40 -4.01
N ILE A 20 1.36 9.38 -5.14
CA ILE A 20 0.50 8.24 -5.53
C ILE A 20 1.35 7.06 -6.01
N LEU A 21 2.42 7.33 -6.77
CA LEU A 21 3.36 6.29 -7.22
C LEU A 21 4.04 5.57 -6.04
N PHE A 22 4.22 6.24 -4.89
CA PHE A 22 4.72 5.62 -3.67
C PHE A 22 3.87 4.43 -3.20
N PHE A 23 2.53 4.50 -3.32
CA PHE A 23 1.67 3.36 -2.99
C PHE A 23 1.99 2.13 -3.84
N GLU A 24 2.27 2.29 -5.14
CA GLU A 24 2.72 1.17 -5.98
C GLU A 24 4.02 0.55 -5.49
N GLY A 25 4.92 1.39 -4.98
CA GLY A 25 6.16 0.99 -4.34
C GLY A 25 5.98 0.18 -3.05
N GLN A 26 4.79 0.21 -2.44
CA GLN A 26 4.47 -0.51 -1.20
C GLN A 26 3.61 -1.76 -1.41
N ARG A 27 3.13 -2.05 -2.63
CA ARG A 27 2.24 -3.19 -2.89
C ARG A 27 2.87 -4.52 -2.47
N SER A 28 2.16 -5.33 -1.69
CA SER A 28 2.51 -6.72 -1.38
C SER A 28 1.66 -7.67 -2.24
N GLY A 29 2.11 -8.90 -2.50
CA GLY A 29 1.38 -9.88 -3.29
C GLY A 29 1.80 -9.92 -4.76
N LYS A 30 0.90 -10.43 -5.61
CA LYS A 30 1.11 -10.55 -7.06
C LYS A 30 0.83 -9.23 -7.76
N LEU A 31 1.85 -8.61 -8.35
CA LEU A 31 1.74 -7.28 -8.93
C LEU A 31 0.97 -7.31 -10.26
N PRO A 32 0.18 -6.27 -10.57
CA PRO A 32 -0.54 -6.19 -11.83
C PRO A 32 0.42 -5.90 -13.00
N PRO A 33 0.10 -6.29 -14.24
CA PRO A 33 0.89 -5.94 -15.41
C PRO A 33 1.03 -4.42 -15.64
N SER A 34 0.13 -3.62 -15.07
CA SER A 34 0.14 -2.16 -15.12
C SER A 34 1.05 -1.50 -14.08
N GLN A 35 1.76 -2.27 -13.24
CA GLN A 35 2.68 -1.75 -12.22
C GLN A 35 3.76 -0.86 -12.86
N ARG A 36 3.90 0.38 -12.36
CA ARG A 36 4.86 1.38 -12.86
C ARG A 36 6.22 1.28 -12.15
N MET A 37 6.25 0.85 -10.89
CA MET A 37 7.49 0.63 -10.14
C MET A 37 8.18 -0.67 -10.57
N THR A 38 9.01 -0.61 -11.62
CA THR A 38 9.62 -1.77 -12.30
C THR A 38 10.68 -2.53 -11.48
N TRP A 39 11.15 -1.96 -10.37
CA TRP A 39 12.10 -2.61 -9.47
C TRP A 39 11.42 -3.49 -8.42
N ARG A 40 10.09 -3.37 -8.24
CA ARG A 40 9.26 -4.25 -7.39
C ARG A 40 8.81 -5.48 -8.18
N LYS A 41 8.66 -6.63 -7.50
CA LYS A 41 8.09 -7.85 -8.09
C LYS A 41 7.11 -8.53 -7.13
N ASP A 42 6.58 -9.66 -7.57
CA ASP A 42 5.70 -10.51 -6.76
C ASP A 42 6.38 -10.90 -5.45
N SER A 43 5.66 -10.76 -4.34
CA SER A 43 6.16 -11.03 -2.98
C SER A 43 5.03 -11.52 -2.07
N ALA A 44 5.35 -12.14 -0.93
CA ALA A 44 4.37 -12.57 0.07
C ALA A 44 3.19 -13.42 -0.48
N LEU A 45 3.46 -14.25 -1.50
CA LEU A 45 2.42 -15.00 -2.24
C LEU A 45 1.75 -16.13 -1.44
N ARG A 46 2.16 -16.34 -0.18
CA ARG A 46 1.66 -17.38 0.70
C ARG A 46 0.97 -16.83 1.95
N ASP A 47 0.74 -15.52 2.02
CA ASP A 47 0.07 -14.88 3.16
C ASP A 47 -1.30 -15.52 3.42
N GLY A 48 -1.51 -16.00 4.64
CA GLY A 48 -2.75 -16.66 5.06
C GLY A 48 -2.86 -18.15 4.73
N PHE A 49 -1.97 -18.69 3.88
CA PHE A 49 -2.07 -20.07 3.40
C PHE A 49 -2.09 -21.11 4.53
N GLU A 50 -1.26 -20.93 5.56
CA GLU A 50 -1.13 -21.88 6.67
C GLU A 50 -2.39 -22.02 7.52
N ILE A 51 -3.26 -21.00 7.51
CA ILE A 51 -4.52 -20.99 8.26
C ILE A 51 -5.74 -21.10 7.33
N GLY A 52 -5.54 -21.41 6.05
CA GLY A 52 -6.61 -21.68 5.10
C GLY A 52 -7.36 -20.45 4.58
N VAL A 53 -6.74 -19.26 4.60
CA VAL A 53 -7.30 -18.04 4.00
C VAL A 53 -6.35 -17.44 2.96
N ASP A 54 -6.87 -16.62 2.05
CA ASP A 54 -6.04 -15.82 1.14
C ASP A 54 -5.85 -14.43 1.74
N LEU A 55 -4.63 -14.10 2.15
CA LEU A 55 -4.27 -12.74 2.59
C LEU A 55 -3.22 -12.11 1.69
N VAL A 56 -3.05 -12.58 0.45
CA VAL A 56 -2.14 -11.99 -0.54
C VAL A 56 -2.69 -10.64 -1.02
N GLY A 57 -1.84 -9.63 -1.11
CA GLY A 57 -2.23 -8.26 -1.51
C GLY A 57 -1.91 -7.21 -0.44
N GLY A 58 -2.53 -6.03 -0.54
CA GLY A 58 -2.37 -4.96 0.45
C GLY A 58 -1.02 -4.25 0.34
N TYR A 59 -0.67 -3.48 1.37
CA TYR A 59 0.56 -2.68 1.41
C TYR A 59 1.48 -3.10 2.55
N TYR A 60 2.78 -3.09 2.31
CA TYR A 60 3.76 -3.04 3.39
C TYR A 60 3.69 -1.67 4.08
N ASP A 61 3.80 -1.64 5.40
CA ASP A 61 3.50 -0.45 6.19
C ASP A 61 4.53 0.66 5.96
N VAL A 62 5.82 0.32 6.06
CA VAL A 62 6.92 1.29 5.93
C VAL A 62 8.06 0.70 5.09
N GLY A 63 9.32 0.82 5.55
CA GLY A 63 10.47 0.17 4.92
C GLY A 63 10.65 -1.30 5.32
N ASP A 64 9.73 -1.84 6.11
CA ASP A 64 9.66 -3.23 6.52
C ASP A 64 8.70 -4.02 5.60
N ASN A 65 8.51 -5.31 5.83
CA ASN A 65 7.59 -6.13 5.03
C ASN A 65 6.37 -6.63 5.84
N VAL A 66 6.11 -6.03 7.01
CA VAL A 66 4.91 -6.31 7.79
C VAL A 66 3.71 -5.58 7.20
N LYS A 67 2.55 -6.24 7.25
CA LYS A 67 1.26 -5.64 6.88
C LYS A 67 0.52 -5.29 8.15
N PHE A 68 0.64 -4.05 8.61
CA PHE A 68 -0.15 -3.53 9.73
C PHE A 68 -1.45 -2.93 9.21
N ASN A 69 -2.58 -3.61 9.46
CA ASN A 69 -3.85 -3.19 8.83
C ASN A 69 -4.41 -1.90 9.41
N PHE A 70 -4.09 -1.53 10.65
CA PHE A 70 -4.57 -0.28 11.26
C PHE A 70 -4.05 0.98 10.53
N PRO A 71 -2.72 1.19 10.38
CA PRO A 71 -2.19 2.30 9.57
C PRO A 71 -2.52 2.16 8.08
N MET A 72 -2.61 0.94 7.53
CA MET A 72 -3.05 0.73 6.15
C MET A 72 -4.49 1.22 5.93
N ALA A 73 -5.42 0.89 6.83
CA ALA A 73 -6.82 1.29 6.76
C ALA A 73 -6.96 2.81 6.92
N PHE A 74 -6.22 3.40 7.86
CA PHE A 74 -6.17 4.85 8.03
C PHE A 74 -5.67 5.55 6.75
N SER A 75 -4.54 5.10 6.19
CA SER A 75 -3.96 5.68 4.97
C SER A 75 -4.91 5.56 3.78
N THR A 76 -5.57 4.41 3.63
CA THR A 76 -6.58 4.19 2.59
C THR A 76 -7.78 5.13 2.76
N THR A 77 -8.24 5.31 4.00
CA THR A 77 -9.35 6.22 4.33
C THR A 77 -8.99 7.67 4.00
N MET A 78 -7.79 8.12 4.35
CA MET A 78 -7.32 9.47 4.04
C MET A 78 -7.14 9.70 2.54
N LEU A 79 -6.68 8.70 1.80
CA LEU A 79 -6.61 8.78 0.33
C LEU A 79 -8.00 8.85 -0.29
N ALA A 80 -8.93 8.00 0.15
CA ALA A 80 -10.33 8.03 -0.30
C ALA A 80 -11.01 9.37 0.01
N TRP A 81 -10.81 9.91 1.21
CA TRP A 81 -11.31 11.24 1.57
C TRP A 81 -10.71 12.33 0.67
N SER A 82 -9.41 12.25 0.38
CA SER A 82 -8.75 13.17 -0.54
C SER A 82 -9.36 13.12 -1.94
N VAL A 83 -9.69 11.92 -2.45
CA VAL A 83 -10.40 11.77 -3.73
C VAL A 83 -11.80 12.41 -3.67
N ILE A 84 -12.57 12.16 -2.61
CA ILE A 84 -13.91 12.75 -2.43
C ILE A 84 -13.85 14.28 -2.48
N GLN A 85 -12.88 14.90 -1.80
CA GLN A 85 -12.79 16.35 -1.69
C GLN A 85 -12.14 17.02 -2.90
N PHE A 86 -11.14 16.37 -3.50
CA PHE A 86 -10.21 17.02 -4.43
C PHE A 86 -10.10 16.32 -5.79
N ALA A 87 -10.99 15.39 -6.14
CA ALA A 87 -10.93 14.68 -7.44
C ALA A 87 -10.77 15.61 -8.65
N LYS A 88 -11.44 16.77 -8.65
CA LYS A 88 -11.34 17.76 -9.74
C LYS A 88 -9.95 18.39 -9.89
N SER A 89 -9.13 18.33 -8.85
CA SER A 89 -7.77 18.88 -8.81
C SER A 89 -6.69 17.80 -8.99
N MET A 90 -7.08 16.53 -9.14
CA MET A 90 -6.15 15.41 -9.32
C MET A 90 -5.85 15.12 -10.79
N ASP A 91 -6.62 15.68 -11.74
CA ASP A 91 -6.43 15.55 -13.19
C ASP A 91 -6.10 14.10 -13.63
N ALA A 92 -4.91 13.89 -14.19
CA ALA A 92 -4.44 12.60 -14.70
C ALA A 92 -4.10 11.57 -13.60
N GLU A 93 -3.99 11.99 -12.34
CA GLU A 93 -3.67 11.12 -11.21
C GLU A 93 -4.90 10.51 -10.54
N LEU A 94 -6.10 11.01 -10.82
CA LEU A 94 -7.34 10.47 -10.24
C LEU A 94 -7.49 8.95 -10.48
N PRO A 95 -7.26 8.40 -11.68
CA PRO A 95 -7.32 6.95 -11.89
C PRO A 95 -6.31 6.19 -11.04
N GLN A 96 -5.11 6.74 -10.84
CA GLN A 96 -4.04 6.10 -10.06
C GLN A 96 -4.36 6.12 -8.55
N ALA A 97 -4.95 7.21 -8.06
CA ALA A 97 -5.45 7.28 -6.68
C ALA A 97 -6.57 6.26 -6.45
N LEU A 98 -7.51 6.11 -7.39
CA LEU A 98 -8.57 5.11 -7.33
C LEU A 98 -8.03 3.68 -7.36
N ASP A 99 -7.03 3.40 -8.20
CA ASP A 99 -6.36 2.09 -8.25
C ASP A 99 -5.60 1.79 -6.95
N ALA A 100 -4.99 2.79 -6.32
CA ALA A 100 -4.34 2.64 -5.03
C ALA A 100 -5.34 2.33 -3.91
N ILE A 101 -6.51 2.98 -3.90
CA ILE A 101 -7.61 2.68 -2.97
C ILE A 101 -8.13 1.26 -3.21
N ARG A 102 -8.40 0.91 -4.48
CA ARG A 102 -8.88 -0.43 -4.86
C ARG A 102 -7.96 -1.53 -4.36
N TRP A 103 -6.65 -1.36 -4.53
CA TRP A 103 -5.66 -2.34 -4.08
C TRP A 103 -5.74 -2.65 -2.58
N ALA A 104 -5.91 -1.61 -1.74
CA ALA A 104 -6.11 -1.80 -0.31
C ALA A 104 -7.47 -2.42 0.00
N THR A 105 -8.55 -1.94 -0.63
CA THR A 105 -9.90 -2.44 -0.34
C THR A 105 -10.11 -3.88 -0.78
N ASP A 106 -9.51 -4.30 -1.90
CA ASP A 106 -9.53 -5.69 -2.34
C ASP A 106 -8.84 -6.60 -1.31
N TYR A 107 -7.76 -6.13 -0.68
CA TYR A 107 -7.14 -6.82 0.45
C TYR A 107 -8.01 -6.79 1.71
N PHE A 108 -8.68 -5.68 2.04
CA PHE A 108 -9.57 -5.64 3.22
C PHE A 108 -10.77 -6.59 3.09
N LEU A 109 -11.32 -6.77 1.90
CA LEU A 109 -12.36 -7.79 1.65
C LEU A 109 -11.88 -9.21 2.01
N LYS A 110 -10.59 -9.50 1.77
CA LYS A 110 -9.96 -10.74 2.19
C LYS A 110 -9.71 -10.78 3.70
N ALA A 111 -9.21 -9.69 4.26
CA ALA A 111 -8.93 -9.56 5.70
C ALA A 111 -10.20 -9.67 6.57
N THR A 112 -11.39 -9.52 5.99
CA THR A 112 -12.69 -9.69 6.65
C THR A 112 -13.53 -10.82 6.04
N SER A 113 -12.91 -11.78 5.35
CA SER A 113 -13.66 -12.84 4.64
C SER A 113 -14.29 -13.87 5.57
N VAL A 114 -13.88 -13.92 6.84
CA VAL A 114 -14.38 -14.86 7.85
C VAL A 114 -15.29 -14.10 8.83
N PRO A 115 -16.59 -14.45 8.92
CA PRO A 115 -17.50 -13.77 9.84
C PRO A 115 -17.02 -13.84 11.30
N GLY A 116 -17.07 -12.71 12.00
CA GLY A 116 -16.62 -12.60 13.40
C GLY A 116 -15.10 -12.46 13.57
N PHE A 117 -14.33 -12.40 12.50
CA PHE A 117 -12.88 -12.19 12.55
C PHE A 117 -12.46 -11.03 11.64
N VAL A 118 -11.48 -10.26 12.11
CA VAL A 118 -10.74 -9.29 11.31
C VAL A 118 -9.27 -9.64 11.39
N PHE A 119 -8.68 -10.07 10.28
CA PHE A 119 -7.23 -10.22 10.19
C PHE A 119 -6.61 -8.83 10.26
N ALA A 120 -5.81 -8.58 11.29
CA ALA A 120 -5.29 -7.27 11.63
C ALA A 120 -3.80 -7.10 11.26
N GLN A 121 -3.07 -8.21 11.10
CA GLN A 121 -1.65 -8.18 10.76
C GLN A 121 -1.20 -9.44 10.05
N VAL A 122 -0.24 -9.30 9.13
CA VAL A 122 0.52 -10.40 8.54
C VAL A 122 2.01 -10.08 8.59
N GLY A 123 2.80 -10.97 9.20
CA GLY A 123 4.22 -10.77 9.48
C GLY A 123 4.49 -10.61 10.98
N GLU A 124 5.59 -11.18 11.45
CA GLU A 124 6.09 -10.98 12.81
C GLU A 124 7.17 -9.87 12.79
N PRO A 125 6.97 -8.76 13.51
CA PRO A 125 7.81 -7.57 13.36
C PRO A 125 9.25 -7.77 13.81
N TYR A 126 9.52 -8.52 14.89
CA TYR A 126 10.91 -8.66 15.35
C TYR A 126 11.76 -9.44 14.34
N GLY A 127 11.25 -10.53 13.79
CA GLY A 127 11.91 -11.32 12.76
C GLY A 127 12.06 -10.57 11.44
N ASP A 128 11.02 -9.84 11.02
CA ASP A 128 11.04 -8.99 9.83
C ASP A 128 12.09 -7.88 9.97
N HIS A 129 12.08 -7.14 11.08
CA HIS A 129 12.98 -6.00 11.30
C HIS A 129 14.43 -6.41 11.57
N ALA A 130 14.67 -7.66 11.99
CA ALA A 130 16.01 -8.22 12.11
C ALA A 130 16.63 -8.59 10.74
N SER A 131 15.84 -8.57 9.66
CA SER A 131 16.24 -9.00 8.32
C SER A 131 16.21 -7.82 7.35
N TRP A 132 17.37 -7.43 6.80
CA TRP A 132 17.43 -6.39 5.78
C TRP A 132 17.40 -7.00 4.38
N GLU A 133 16.20 -7.13 3.84
CA GLU A 133 15.98 -7.87 2.60
C GLU A 133 14.91 -7.25 1.70
N ARG A 134 14.89 -7.71 0.44
CA ARG A 134 13.84 -7.36 -0.50
C ARG A 134 12.58 -8.16 -0.16
N PRO A 135 11.36 -7.59 -0.31
CA PRO A 135 10.12 -8.34 -0.09
C PRO A 135 10.02 -9.60 -0.96
N GLU A 136 10.66 -9.60 -2.12
CA GLU A 136 10.70 -10.73 -3.05
C GLU A 136 11.53 -11.93 -2.54
N ASP A 137 12.43 -11.72 -1.58
CA ASP A 137 13.35 -12.74 -1.06
C ASP A 137 13.04 -13.18 0.37
N MET A 138 11.92 -12.71 0.95
CA MET A 138 11.57 -12.96 2.35
C MET A 138 11.58 -14.44 2.72
N TYR A 139 12.26 -14.76 3.82
CA TYR A 139 12.25 -16.08 4.45
C TYR A 139 11.78 -16.05 5.91
N THR A 140 11.47 -14.87 6.45
CA THR A 140 10.93 -14.71 7.80
C THR A 140 9.48 -15.23 7.88
N PRO A 141 9.06 -15.77 9.04
CA PRO A 141 7.68 -16.22 9.22
C PRO A 141 6.66 -15.10 9.01
N ARG A 142 5.65 -15.36 8.18
CA ARG A 142 4.56 -14.43 7.87
C ARG A 142 3.29 -14.72 8.67
N THR A 143 3.44 -14.80 9.99
CA THR A 143 2.37 -15.12 10.95
C THR A 143 1.18 -14.18 10.80
N VAL A 144 -0.03 -14.74 10.86
CA VAL A 144 -1.29 -13.98 10.77
C VAL A 144 -1.87 -13.75 12.15
N TYR A 145 -2.28 -12.51 12.44
CA TYR A 145 -2.96 -12.14 13.68
C TYR A 145 -4.37 -11.61 13.36
N ALA A 146 -5.35 -12.03 14.17
CA ALA A 146 -6.75 -11.64 14.01
C ALA A 146 -7.33 -11.11 15.33
N VAL A 147 -8.35 -10.28 15.20
CA VAL A 147 -9.23 -9.83 16.28
C VAL A 147 -10.61 -10.48 16.08
N SER A 148 -11.23 -10.94 17.17
CA SER A 148 -12.55 -11.62 17.18
C SER A 148 -13.38 -11.21 18.37
#